data_AF-A0A6L9SDA3-F1
#
_entry.id   AF-A0A6L9SDA3-F1
#
_cell.length_a   1.000
_cell.length_b   1.000
_cell.length_c   1.000
_cell.angle_alpha   90.00
_cell.angle_beta   90.00
_cell.angle_gamma   90.00
#
_symmetry.space_group_name_H-M   'P 1'
#
loop_
_entity.id
_entity.type
_entity.pdbx_description
1 polymer ?
#
loop_
_entity_poly.entity_id
_entity_poly.type
_entity_poly.pdbx_seq_one_letter_code
_entity_poly.pdbx_strand_id
1 'polypeptide(L)'
;MNDTWRTDLLDQLEFYWAAHLMPRLAGLTDDEYFWEPVSGCWSVRPGTDGEYHLEQFSPDPPTPPLTTIAWRVVHVGRDIFGTRARAFFGPTPGPDDADMYDTRHWPEPLPHTGADAIAFLEQAYTLWHDGVAALSDEELRQPLGPKGAAFAEEPMAKLVLHINREVMAHGAEICLLRDLYQAHRDREDPLVAACLAGDAATVAAVLAGWHGDVDVAGVRAARPELVAEAAGLRHWSVVRELVTAGFEVNGGRISALHSAAAAGALDEVRFLVEHGADLAATDAEFGLPPAGWADHFGHTATADYLRHPS
;
A
#
# COMPACT_ATOMS: atom_id res chain seq x y z
N MET A 1 15.82 -14.69 -24.69
CA MET A 1 15.49 -13.30 -25.02
C MET A 1 16.81 -12.55 -25.06
N ASN A 2 17.01 -11.62 -26.00
CA ASN A 2 18.19 -10.76 -25.94
C ASN A 2 17.84 -9.65 -24.97
N ASP A 3 18.44 -9.69 -23.77
CA ASP A 3 18.30 -8.62 -22.79
C ASP A 3 18.83 -7.32 -23.42
N THR A 4 17.99 -6.30 -23.49
CA THR A 4 18.33 -4.96 -24.01
C THR A 4 18.27 -3.97 -22.86
N TRP A 5 18.99 -2.84 -22.97
CA TRP A 5 18.92 -1.81 -21.93
C TRP A 5 17.49 -1.31 -21.73
N ARG A 6 16.70 -1.24 -22.81
CA ARG A 6 15.27 -0.95 -22.74
C ARG A 6 14.51 -1.95 -21.86
N THR A 7 14.73 -3.25 -22.07
CA THR A 7 14.06 -4.31 -21.30
C THR A 7 14.40 -4.18 -19.81
N ASP A 8 15.69 -4.04 -19.46
CA ASP A 8 16.09 -3.93 -18.04
C ASP A 8 15.51 -2.68 -17.36
N LEU A 9 15.40 -1.56 -18.08
CA LEU A 9 14.80 -0.33 -17.57
C LEU A 9 13.29 -0.46 -17.32
N LEU A 10 12.58 -1.16 -18.21
CA LEU A 10 11.15 -1.44 -18.08
C LEU A 10 10.89 -2.43 -16.95
N ASP A 11 11.58 -3.58 -16.95
CA ASP A 11 11.41 -4.66 -15.97
C ASP A 11 11.57 -4.13 -14.53
N GLN A 12 12.50 -3.20 -14.30
CA GLN A 12 12.69 -2.59 -12.98
C GLN A 12 11.44 -1.84 -12.50
N LEU A 13 10.84 -1.03 -13.36
CA LEU A 13 9.65 -0.25 -13.03
C LEU A 13 8.40 -1.14 -12.99
N GLU A 14 8.24 -2.05 -13.96
CA GLU A 14 7.13 -2.99 -14.05
C GLU A 14 7.03 -3.87 -12.80
N PHE A 15 8.17 -4.44 -12.36
CA PHE A 15 8.20 -5.25 -11.15
C PHE A 15 7.78 -4.42 -9.93
N TYR A 16 8.35 -3.22 -9.76
CA TYR A 16 7.97 -2.34 -8.65
C TYR A 16 6.47 -1.97 -8.70
N TRP A 17 5.98 -1.60 -9.87
CA TRP A 17 4.59 -1.20 -10.09
C TRP A 17 3.63 -2.33 -9.74
N ALA A 18 3.84 -3.52 -10.30
CA ALA A 18 2.93 -4.65 -10.17
C ALA A 18 3.05 -5.41 -8.84
N ALA A 19 4.27 -5.58 -8.32
CA ALA A 19 4.51 -6.37 -7.11
C ALA A 19 4.43 -5.54 -5.82
N HIS A 20 4.72 -4.23 -5.88
CA HIS A 20 4.82 -3.38 -4.69
C HIS A 20 3.78 -2.27 -4.65
N LEU A 21 3.75 -1.36 -5.63
CA LEU A 21 2.93 -0.16 -5.52
C LEU A 21 1.43 -0.44 -5.67
N MET A 22 0.99 -1.02 -6.79
CA MET A 22 -0.44 -1.17 -7.08
C MET A 22 -1.20 -2.06 -6.10
N PRO A 23 -0.68 -3.23 -5.65
CA PRO A 23 -1.36 -4.03 -4.64
C PRO A 23 -1.56 -3.27 -3.31
N ARG A 24 -0.67 -2.33 -2.99
CA ARG A 24 -0.74 -1.50 -1.79
C ARG A 24 -1.67 -0.31 -1.95
N LEU A 25 -2.00 0.07 -3.18
CA LEU A 25 -2.99 1.10 -3.48
C LEU A 25 -4.43 0.56 -3.47
N ALA A 26 -4.62 -0.75 -3.58
CA ALA A 26 -5.94 -1.38 -3.52
C ALA A 26 -6.73 -0.94 -2.27
N GLY A 27 -7.99 -0.56 -2.46
CA GLY A 27 -8.86 -0.10 -1.38
C GLY A 27 -8.52 1.26 -0.79
N LEU A 28 -7.79 2.13 -1.51
CA LEU A 28 -7.58 3.52 -1.09
C LEU A 28 -8.92 4.24 -0.93
N THR A 29 -9.21 4.69 0.28
CA THR A 29 -10.43 5.46 0.60
C THR A 29 -10.19 6.96 0.44
N ASP A 30 -11.26 7.74 0.30
CA ASP A 30 -11.17 9.20 0.23
C ASP A 30 -10.60 9.79 1.52
N ASP A 31 -11.02 9.26 2.68
CA ASP A 31 -10.52 9.66 4.00
C ASP A 31 -9.01 9.44 4.11
N GLU A 32 -8.51 8.28 3.67
CA GLU A 32 -7.07 7.97 3.66
C GLU A 32 -6.31 8.82 2.64
N TYR A 33 -6.88 9.02 1.45
CA TYR A 33 -6.27 9.78 0.37
C TYR A 33 -5.92 11.22 0.81
N PHE A 34 -6.84 11.86 1.55
CA PHE A 34 -6.66 13.21 2.09
C PHE A 34 -6.15 13.24 3.53
N TRP A 35 -5.81 12.10 4.13
CA TRP A 35 -5.39 12.06 5.53
C TRP A 35 -4.10 12.85 5.79
N GLU A 36 -4.14 13.67 6.83
CA GLU A 36 -3.00 14.46 7.30
C GLU A 36 -2.43 13.86 8.59
N PRO A 37 -1.26 13.19 8.54
CA PRO A 37 -0.65 12.61 9.74
C PRO A 37 -0.18 13.68 10.75
N VAL A 38 0.08 14.90 10.28
CA VAL A 38 0.45 16.06 11.09
C VAL A 38 -0.22 17.31 10.54
N SER A 39 -0.47 18.30 11.41
CA SER A 39 -1.03 19.59 10.99
C SER A 39 -0.12 20.31 10.00
N GLY A 40 -0.71 20.91 8.98
CA GLY A 40 -0.01 21.75 8.02
C GLY A 40 0.66 20.97 6.88
N CYS A 41 0.19 19.75 6.60
CA CYS A 41 0.63 19.00 5.45
C CYS A 41 0.27 19.72 4.14
N TRP A 42 1.12 19.55 3.14
CA TRP A 42 0.75 19.87 1.75
C TRP A 42 -0.11 18.75 1.17
N SER A 43 -1.20 19.14 0.54
CA SER A 43 -2.16 18.22 -0.08
C SER A 43 -2.63 18.71 -1.43
N VAL A 44 -3.60 18.00 -1.99
CA VAL A 44 -4.45 18.49 -3.05
C VAL A 44 -5.67 19.13 -2.38
N ARG A 45 -5.95 20.39 -2.71
CA ARG A 45 -7.01 21.18 -2.06
C ARG A 45 -8.02 21.67 -3.09
N PRO A 46 -9.32 21.72 -2.75
CA PRO A 46 -10.29 22.42 -3.58
C PRO A 46 -9.95 23.92 -3.62
N GLY A 47 -9.89 24.47 -4.82
CA GLY A 47 -9.77 25.90 -5.07
C GLY A 47 -11.11 26.60 -4.98
N THR A 48 -11.07 27.94 -5.01
CA THR A 48 -12.28 28.77 -5.03
C THR A 48 -13.09 28.64 -6.33
N ASP A 49 -12.47 28.10 -7.37
CA ASP A 49 -13.05 27.77 -8.67
C ASP A 49 -13.75 26.41 -8.70
N GLY A 50 -13.67 25.63 -7.62
CA GLY A 50 -14.22 24.28 -7.54
C GLY A 50 -13.30 23.19 -8.12
N GLU A 51 -12.14 23.57 -8.65
CA GLU A 51 -11.13 22.64 -9.16
C GLU A 51 -10.15 22.26 -8.04
N TYR A 52 -9.57 21.07 -8.11
CA TYR A 52 -8.57 20.63 -7.14
C TYR A 52 -7.17 21.07 -7.59
N HIS A 53 -6.42 21.69 -6.69
CA HIS A 53 -5.08 22.22 -6.94
C HIS A 53 -4.06 21.56 -6.02
N LEU A 54 -2.88 21.26 -6.57
CA LEU A 54 -1.75 20.78 -5.78
C LEU A 54 -1.15 21.94 -4.98
N GLU A 55 -1.03 21.81 -3.67
CA GLU A 55 -0.31 22.80 -2.87
C GLU A 55 1.20 22.74 -3.20
N GLN A 56 1.70 23.81 -3.81
CA GLN A 56 3.09 23.96 -4.19
C GLN A 56 3.45 25.45 -4.20
N PHE A 57 4.69 25.78 -3.83
CA PHE A 57 5.19 27.15 -3.86
C PHE A 57 6.43 27.24 -4.76
N SER A 58 6.63 28.40 -5.38
CA SER A 58 7.86 28.67 -6.14
C SER A 58 8.37 30.08 -5.77
N PRO A 59 9.58 30.20 -5.19
CA PRO A 59 10.46 29.12 -4.76
C PRO A 59 9.87 28.31 -3.60
N ASP A 60 10.34 27.07 -3.44
CA ASP A 60 10.00 26.25 -2.28
C ASP A 60 10.39 26.94 -0.96
N PRO A 61 9.63 26.74 0.12
CA PRO A 61 10.03 27.22 1.43
C PRO A 61 11.32 26.52 1.89
N PRO A 62 12.13 27.16 2.76
CA PRO A 62 13.38 26.57 3.25
C PRO A 62 13.22 25.20 3.93
N THR A 63 12.02 24.90 4.44
CA THR A 63 11.65 23.59 4.96
C THR A 63 10.27 23.23 4.41
N PRO A 64 10.20 22.36 3.39
CA PRO A 64 8.92 21.91 2.84
C PRO A 64 8.15 21.11 3.89
N PRO A 65 6.83 21.34 4.03
CA PRO A 65 5.97 20.52 4.88
C PRO A 65 5.93 19.06 4.44
N LEU A 66 5.48 18.19 5.33
CA LEU A 66 5.16 16.81 4.97
C LEU A 66 4.00 16.82 3.95
N THR A 67 4.11 16.05 2.89
CA THR A 67 3.06 15.90 1.88
C THR A 67 2.10 14.75 2.23
N THR A 68 0.86 14.82 1.77
CA THR A 68 -0.15 13.75 1.94
C THR A 68 -0.03 12.68 0.85
N ILE A 69 -0.84 11.61 0.93
CA ILE A 69 -0.99 10.64 -0.16
C ILE A 69 -1.51 11.36 -1.41
N ALA A 70 -2.53 12.21 -1.28
CA ALA A 70 -3.06 13.00 -2.39
C ALA A 70 -2.00 13.79 -3.15
N TRP A 71 -1.16 14.52 -2.41
CA TRP A 71 -0.08 15.28 -3.00
C TRP A 71 0.90 14.37 -3.76
N ARG A 72 1.34 13.27 -3.14
CA ARG A 72 2.32 12.35 -3.76
C ARG A 72 1.77 11.64 -4.98
N VAL A 73 0.50 11.25 -4.96
CA VAL A 73 -0.17 10.65 -6.12
C VAL A 73 -0.16 11.63 -7.28
N VAL A 74 -0.57 12.89 -7.08
CA VAL A 74 -0.52 13.90 -8.14
C VAL A 74 0.90 14.18 -8.60
N HIS A 75 1.86 14.25 -7.68
CA HIS A 75 3.26 14.46 -8.04
C HIS A 75 3.81 13.32 -8.91
N VAL A 76 3.55 12.07 -8.53
CA VAL A 76 3.98 10.90 -9.32
C VAL A 76 3.25 10.85 -10.67
N GLY A 77 1.92 10.97 -10.67
CA GLY A 77 1.13 10.83 -11.88
C GLY A 77 1.29 12.01 -12.84
N ARG A 78 1.08 13.24 -12.40
CA ARG A 78 1.21 14.42 -13.28
C ARG A 78 2.67 14.78 -13.49
N ASP A 79 3.38 15.11 -12.42
CA ASP A 79 4.67 15.78 -12.56
C ASP A 79 5.73 14.79 -13.04
N ILE A 80 5.80 13.57 -12.48
CA ILE A 80 6.84 12.57 -12.80
C ILE A 80 6.53 11.80 -14.07
N PHE A 81 5.33 11.24 -14.22
CA PHE A 81 4.98 10.50 -15.43
C PHE A 81 4.39 11.40 -16.51
N GLY A 82 3.25 12.04 -16.21
CA GLY A 82 2.35 12.63 -17.18
C GLY A 82 2.96 13.74 -18.04
N THR A 83 3.55 14.76 -17.41
CA THR A 83 4.15 15.88 -18.14
C THR A 83 5.33 15.41 -18.99
N ARG A 84 6.18 14.53 -18.46
CA ARG A 84 7.35 13.97 -19.17
C ARG A 84 6.94 13.05 -20.31
N ALA A 85 5.96 12.16 -20.10
CA ALA A 85 5.43 11.32 -21.15
C ALA A 85 4.88 12.15 -22.31
N ARG A 86 4.09 13.19 -21.99
CA ARG A 86 3.50 14.09 -22.99
C ARG A 86 4.46 15.17 -23.53
N ALA A 87 5.68 15.25 -23.02
CA ALA A 87 6.73 16.09 -23.59
C ALA A 87 7.57 15.32 -24.64
N PHE A 88 7.76 14.01 -24.44
CA PHE A 88 8.68 13.20 -25.24
C PHE A 88 8.00 12.17 -26.15
N PHE A 89 6.78 11.72 -25.83
CA PHE A 89 6.13 10.63 -26.55
C PHE A 89 4.84 11.10 -27.22
N GLY A 90 4.70 10.75 -28.50
CA GLY A 90 3.59 11.20 -29.35
C GLY A 90 2.32 10.32 -29.27
N PRO A 91 1.20 10.80 -29.83
CA PRO A 91 0.96 12.20 -30.17
C PRO A 91 0.75 13.01 -28.89
N THR A 92 1.48 14.12 -28.76
CA THR A 92 1.41 15.01 -27.61
C THR A 92 0.27 16.00 -27.80
N PRO A 93 -0.77 16.05 -26.93
CA PRO A 93 -1.72 17.16 -26.92
C PRO A 93 -1.15 18.45 -26.29
N GLY A 94 0.09 18.42 -25.80
CA GLY A 94 0.73 19.53 -25.09
C GLY A 94 1.46 20.55 -25.98
N PRO A 95 1.98 21.65 -25.40
CA PRO A 95 2.58 22.76 -26.15
C PRO A 95 3.96 22.43 -26.72
N ASP A 96 4.26 22.87 -27.94
CA ASP A 96 5.59 22.72 -28.56
C ASP A 96 6.67 23.57 -27.86
N ASP A 97 6.28 24.70 -27.26
CA ASP A 97 7.15 25.65 -26.55
C ASP A 97 7.43 25.27 -25.08
N ALA A 98 6.73 24.28 -24.54
CA ALA A 98 6.85 23.84 -23.16
C ALA A 98 8.01 22.87 -22.95
N ASP A 99 8.73 22.97 -21.83
CA ASP A 99 9.65 21.92 -21.39
C ASP A 99 8.93 20.81 -20.62
N MET A 100 9.66 19.76 -20.24
CA MET A 100 9.10 18.58 -19.58
C MET A 100 8.48 18.82 -18.18
N TYR A 101 8.66 20.00 -17.59
CA TYR A 101 8.09 20.36 -16.29
C TYR A 101 6.78 21.15 -16.40
N ASP A 102 6.44 21.62 -17.60
CA ASP A 102 5.29 22.50 -17.79
C ASP A 102 3.97 21.76 -17.56
N THR A 103 3.16 22.28 -16.64
CA THR A 103 1.88 21.68 -16.26
C THR A 103 0.83 21.77 -17.36
N ARG A 104 1.04 22.59 -18.41
CA ARG A 104 0.19 22.60 -19.61
C ARG A 104 0.19 21.26 -20.35
N HIS A 105 1.17 20.40 -20.10
CA HIS A 105 1.13 19.02 -20.58
C HIS A 105 0.00 18.20 -19.94
N TRP A 106 -0.57 18.61 -18.82
CA TRP A 106 -1.67 17.92 -18.14
C TRP A 106 -2.83 18.88 -17.80
N PRO A 107 -3.67 19.24 -18.78
CA PRO A 107 -4.81 20.14 -18.56
C PRO A 107 -5.99 19.50 -17.83
N GLU A 108 -6.00 18.17 -17.66
CA GLU A 108 -7.10 17.46 -17.01
C GLU A 108 -7.18 17.74 -15.50
N PRO A 109 -8.38 17.70 -14.90
CA PRO A 109 -8.56 17.89 -13.46
C PRO A 109 -7.75 16.89 -12.62
N LEU A 110 -7.34 17.33 -11.43
CA LEU A 110 -6.68 16.46 -10.46
C LEU A 110 -7.68 15.50 -9.80
N PRO A 111 -7.25 14.27 -9.43
CA PRO A 111 -8.10 13.32 -8.75
C PRO A 111 -8.60 13.87 -7.40
N HIS A 112 -9.88 13.63 -7.10
CA HIS A 112 -10.54 14.11 -5.89
C HIS A 112 -11.16 12.98 -5.05
N THR A 113 -10.95 11.73 -5.45
CA THR A 113 -11.32 10.52 -4.71
C THR A 113 -10.15 9.54 -4.72
N GLY A 114 -10.13 8.60 -3.78
CA GLY A 114 -9.13 7.52 -3.76
C GLY A 114 -9.20 6.63 -5.01
N ALA A 115 -10.40 6.42 -5.55
CA ALA A 115 -10.59 5.67 -6.79
C ALA A 115 -10.05 6.43 -8.00
N ASP A 116 -10.34 7.73 -8.13
CA ASP A 116 -9.81 8.56 -9.21
C ASP A 116 -8.29 8.65 -9.15
N ALA A 117 -7.72 8.69 -7.94
CA ALA A 117 -6.28 8.74 -7.72
C ALA A 117 -5.56 7.52 -8.29
N ILE A 118 -6.14 6.32 -8.14
CA ILE A 118 -5.61 5.08 -8.72
C ILE A 118 -5.70 5.12 -10.24
N ALA A 119 -6.87 5.46 -10.79
CA ALA A 119 -7.07 5.53 -12.25
C ALA A 119 -6.15 6.58 -12.91
N PHE A 120 -5.96 7.72 -12.24
CA PHE A 120 -5.05 8.78 -12.65
C PHE A 120 -3.59 8.30 -12.71
N LEU A 121 -3.12 7.57 -11.69
CA LEU A 121 -1.79 6.98 -11.67
C LEU A 121 -1.59 5.95 -12.78
N GLU A 122 -2.56 5.08 -12.99
CA GLU A 122 -2.52 4.08 -14.07
C GLU A 122 -2.46 4.74 -15.45
N GLN A 123 -3.28 5.76 -15.71
CA GLN A 123 -3.23 6.51 -16.96
C GLN A 123 -1.84 7.11 -17.21
N ALA A 124 -1.28 7.77 -16.19
CA ALA A 124 0.02 8.40 -16.30
C ALA A 124 1.16 7.37 -16.51
N TYR A 125 1.12 6.27 -15.76
CA TYR A 125 2.04 5.15 -15.91
C TYR A 125 1.99 4.59 -17.33
N THR A 126 0.80 4.30 -17.87
CA THR A 126 0.64 3.76 -19.22
C THR A 126 1.22 4.70 -20.28
N LEU A 127 0.97 6.01 -20.18
CA LEU A 127 1.55 6.99 -21.12
C LEU A 127 3.08 6.97 -21.11
N TRP A 128 3.69 6.92 -19.92
CA TRP A 128 5.14 6.88 -19.79
C TRP A 128 5.72 5.54 -20.25
N HIS A 129 5.17 4.45 -19.72
CA HIS A 129 5.59 3.08 -19.98
C HIS A 129 5.56 2.75 -21.47
N ASP A 130 4.44 3.00 -22.15
CA ASP A 130 4.27 2.67 -23.56
C ASP A 130 5.21 3.50 -24.44
N GLY A 131 5.46 4.75 -24.05
CA GLY A 131 6.44 5.61 -24.69
C GLY A 131 7.85 5.05 -24.62
N VAL A 132 8.31 4.62 -23.43
CA VAL A 132 9.62 3.97 -23.26
C VAL A 132 9.68 2.63 -23.97
N ALA A 133 8.60 1.84 -23.92
CA ALA A 133 8.51 0.54 -24.58
C ALA A 133 8.64 0.62 -26.11
N ALA A 134 8.23 1.75 -26.71
CA ALA A 134 8.34 1.99 -28.14
C ALA A 134 9.75 2.41 -28.60
N LEU A 135 10.65 2.80 -27.69
CA LEU A 135 12.00 3.22 -28.04
C LEU A 135 12.89 2.03 -28.44
N SER A 136 13.89 2.32 -29.28
CA SER A 136 15.05 1.46 -29.47
C SER A 136 16.19 1.81 -28.50
N ASP A 137 17.15 0.90 -28.39
CA ASP A 137 18.38 1.11 -27.63
C ASP A 137 19.17 2.33 -28.14
N GLU A 138 19.11 2.63 -29.44
CA GLU A 138 19.77 3.80 -30.03
C GLU A 138 19.07 5.10 -29.62
N GLU A 139 17.74 5.14 -29.66
CA GLU A 139 16.94 6.30 -29.24
C GLU A 139 17.12 6.58 -27.74
N LEU A 140 17.25 5.54 -26.91
CA LEU A 140 17.57 5.69 -25.48
C LEU A 140 18.91 6.42 -25.22
N ARG A 141 19.84 6.41 -26.18
CA ARG A 141 21.13 7.11 -26.08
C ARG A 141 21.09 8.53 -26.62
N GLN A 142 20.02 8.92 -27.30
CA GLN A 142 19.90 10.27 -27.86
C GLN A 142 19.63 11.31 -26.76
N PRO A 143 20.14 12.54 -26.93
CA PRO A 143 19.88 13.63 -25.99
C PRO A 143 18.40 13.99 -25.96
N LEU A 144 17.90 14.42 -24.80
CA LEU A 144 16.52 14.88 -24.61
C LEU A 144 16.15 16.08 -25.50
N GLY A 145 17.15 16.89 -25.90
CA GLY A 145 16.93 18.10 -26.69
C GLY A 145 16.20 19.20 -25.90
N PRO A 146 15.62 20.20 -26.59
CA PRO A 146 15.07 21.40 -25.93
C PRO A 146 14.02 21.13 -24.84
N LYS A 147 13.24 20.05 -24.98
CA LYS A 147 12.24 19.62 -23.99
C LYS A 147 12.87 19.22 -22.64
N GLY A 148 14.13 18.80 -22.63
CA GLY A 148 14.86 18.45 -21.40
C GLY A 148 15.31 19.64 -20.55
N ALA A 149 15.11 20.88 -21.01
CA ALA A 149 15.51 22.11 -20.31
C ALA A 149 16.99 22.07 -19.88
N ALA A 150 17.27 22.20 -18.58
CA ALA A 150 18.62 22.14 -18.02
C ALA A 150 19.34 20.79 -18.27
N PHE A 151 18.61 19.76 -18.70
CA PHE A 151 19.11 18.41 -19.00
C PHE A 151 19.04 18.08 -20.50
N ALA A 152 18.93 19.07 -21.38
CA ALA A 152 18.79 18.88 -22.83
C ALA A 152 19.85 17.96 -23.45
N GLU A 153 21.09 17.98 -22.95
CA GLU A 153 22.21 17.19 -23.45
C GLU A 153 22.29 15.78 -22.82
N GLU A 154 21.46 15.48 -21.82
CA GLU A 154 21.46 14.16 -21.17
C GLU A 154 20.69 13.14 -22.01
N PRO A 155 21.06 11.85 -21.98
CA PRO A 155 20.40 10.84 -22.78
C PRO A 155 19.02 10.47 -22.20
N MET A 156 18.08 10.07 -23.07
CA MET A 156 16.75 9.57 -22.67
C MET A 156 16.84 8.48 -21.58
N ALA A 157 17.78 7.54 -21.68
CA ALA A 157 17.99 6.51 -20.67
C ALA A 157 18.24 7.07 -19.26
N LYS A 158 18.89 8.23 -19.13
CA LYS A 158 19.13 8.87 -17.83
C LYS A 158 17.83 9.46 -17.25
N LEU A 159 16.95 9.98 -18.12
CA LEU A 159 15.62 10.41 -17.70
C LEU A 159 14.77 9.22 -17.23
N VAL A 160 14.81 8.09 -17.96
CA VAL A 160 14.11 6.86 -17.54
C VAL A 160 14.60 6.38 -16.17
N LEU A 161 15.91 6.29 -15.97
CA LEU A 161 16.50 5.93 -14.66
C LEU A 161 16.09 6.90 -13.55
N HIS A 162 16.06 8.20 -13.85
CA HIS A 162 15.60 9.21 -12.90
C HIS A 162 14.13 8.98 -12.52
N ILE A 163 13.24 8.81 -13.49
CA ILE A 163 11.81 8.60 -13.26
C ILE A 163 11.57 7.31 -12.47
N ASN A 164 12.22 6.20 -12.84
CA ASN A 164 12.13 4.95 -12.08
C ASN A 164 12.48 5.17 -10.60
N ARG A 165 13.58 5.89 -10.32
CA ARG A 165 13.99 6.20 -8.95
C ARG A 165 12.97 7.06 -8.20
N GLU A 166 12.44 8.12 -8.83
CA GLU A 166 11.47 9.01 -8.19
C GLU A 166 10.16 8.27 -7.88
N VAL A 167 9.68 7.44 -8.82
CA VAL A 167 8.45 6.64 -8.63
C VAL A 167 8.63 5.65 -7.49
N MET A 168 9.77 4.97 -7.41
CA MET A 168 10.06 4.04 -6.31
C MET A 168 10.16 4.75 -4.96
N ALA A 169 10.81 5.92 -4.92
CA ALA A 169 10.94 6.71 -3.70
C ALA A 169 9.57 7.19 -3.20
N HIS A 170 8.80 7.89 -4.03
CA HIS A 170 7.50 8.42 -3.63
C HIS A 170 6.43 7.34 -3.47
N GLY A 171 6.49 6.27 -4.27
CA GLY A 171 5.63 5.10 -4.07
C GLY A 171 5.86 4.43 -2.72
N ALA A 172 7.11 4.33 -2.26
CA ALA A 172 7.42 3.80 -0.93
C ALA A 172 6.91 4.73 0.17
N GLU A 173 7.00 6.04 0.00
CA GLU A 173 6.42 7.02 0.93
C GLU A 173 4.89 6.95 0.99
N ILE A 174 4.22 6.74 -0.16
CA ILE A 174 2.78 6.50 -0.20
C ILE A 174 2.45 5.23 0.60
N CYS A 175 3.15 4.12 0.35
CA CYS A 175 2.96 2.87 1.09
C CYS A 175 3.17 3.06 2.60
N LEU A 176 4.18 3.82 3.01
CA LEU A 176 4.44 4.15 4.42
C LEU A 176 3.32 5.00 5.03
N LEU A 177 2.79 5.99 4.29
CA LEU A 177 1.67 6.79 4.78
C LEU A 177 0.41 5.96 4.96
N ARG A 178 0.18 4.97 4.10
CA ARG A 178 -0.92 4.01 4.28
C ARG A 178 -0.74 3.15 5.53
N ASP A 179 0.47 2.65 5.78
CA ASP A 179 0.78 1.93 7.02
C ASP A 179 0.54 2.82 8.26
N LEU A 180 0.97 4.08 8.19
CA LEU A 180 0.74 5.05 9.26
C LEU A 180 -0.74 5.37 9.46
N TYR A 181 -1.53 5.46 8.39
CA TYR A 181 -2.97 5.70 8.47
C TYR A 181 -3.67 4.54 9.19
N GLN A 182 -3.36 3.30 8.80
CA GLN A 182 -3.92 2.12 9.45
C GLN A 182 -3.49 2.04 10.91
N ALA A 183 -2.20 2.22 11.22
CA ALA A 183 -1.72 2.24 12.60
C ALA A 183 -2.34 3.38 13.43
N HIS A 184 -2.61 4.53 12.82
CA HIS A 184 -3.32 5.63 13.47
C HIS A 184 -4.76 5.23 13.80
N ARG A 185 -5.51 4.67 12.85
CA ARG A 185 -6.88 4.20 13.09
C ARG A 185 -6.94 3.14 14.18
N ASP A 186 -6.02 2.17 14.14
CA ASP A 186 -5.93 1.09 15.11
C ASP A 186 -5.70 1.58 16.53
N ARG A 187 -4.90 2.65 16.67
CA ARG A 187 -4.63 3.28 17.96
C ARG A 187 -5.82 4.08 18.49
N GLU A 188 -6.63 4.65 17.61
CA GLU A 188 -7.81 5.45 17.99
C GLU A 188 -9.04 4.56 18.28
N ASP A 189 -9.08 3.32 17.76
CA ASP A 189 -10.12 2.35 18.11
C ASP A 189 -9.79 1.63 19.44
N PRO A 190 -10.58 1.81 20.50
CA PRO A 190 -10.24 1.27 21.82
C PRO A 190 -10.28 -0.27 21.88
N LEU A 191 -11.11 -0.93 21.07
CA LEU A 191 -11.15 -2.39 21.04
C LEU A 191 -9.90 -2.94 20.34
N VAL A 192 -9.58 -2.40 19.16
CA VAL A 192 -8.39 -2.79 18.40
C VAL A 192 -7.13 -2.51 19.21
N ALA A 193 -6.99 -1.31 19.78
CA ALA A 193 -5.84 -0.93 20.60
C ALA A 193 -5.65 -1.90 21.79
N ALA A 194 -6.73 -2.27 22.49
CA ALA A 194 -6.66 -3.24 23.58
C ALA A 194 -6.24 -4.63 23.10
N CYS A 195 -6.72 -5.07 21.93
CA CYS A 195 -6.31 -6.35 21.33
C CYS A 195 -4.82 -6.38 21.00
N LEU A 196 -4.32 -5.33 20.34
CA LEU A 196 -2.91 -5.17 19.96
C LEU A 196 -1.99 -4.95 21.16
N ALA A 197 -2.52 -4.46 22.29
CA ALA A 197 -1.78 -4.33 23.55
C ALA A 197 -1.80 -5.61 24.42
N GLY A 198 -2.62 -6.60 24.06
CA GLY A 198 -2.78 -7.83 24.85
C GLY A 198 -3.65 -7.66 26.10
N ASP A 199 -4.41 -6.57 26.19
CA ASP A 199 -5.25 -6.25 27.34
C ASP A 199 -6.60 -6.96 27.24
N ALA A 200 -6.59 -8.26 27.56
CA ALA A 200 -7.79 -9.10 27.55
C ALA A 200 -8.89 -8.60 28.51
N ALA A 201 -8.53 -7.89 29.59
CA ALA A 201 -9.51 -7.36 30.53
C ALA A 201 -10.31 -6.21 29.91
N THR A 202 -9.62 -5.28 29.24
CA THR A 202 -10.29 -4.21 28.49
C THR A 202 -11.09 -4.77 27.32
N VAL A 203 -10.55 -5.75 26.58
CA VAL A 203 -11.29 -6.45 25.51
C VAL A 203 -12.59 -7.06 26.05
N ALA A 204 -12.52 -7.85 27.12
CA ALA A 204 -13.70 -8.46 27.74
C ALA A 204 -14.72 -7.40 28.21
N ALA A 205 -14.26 -6.31 28.80
CA ALA A 205 -15.11 -5.21 29.24
C ALA A 205 -15.80 -4.49 28.07
N VAL A 206 -15.08 -4.22 26.97
CA VAL A 206 -15.65 -3.64 25.75
C VAL A 206 -16.70 -4.57 25.15
N LEU A 207 -16.39 -5.86 25.02
CA LEU A 207 -17.30 -6.86 24.46
C LEU A 207 -18.55 -7.09 25.34
N ALA A 208 -18.44 -6.87 26.65
CA ALA A 208 -19.56 -6.89 27.59
C ALA A 208 -20.39 -5.58 27.60
N GLY A 209 -19.99 -4.57 26.80
CA GLY A 209 -20.66 -3.27 26.70
C GLY A 209 -20.35 -2.29 27.84
N TRP A 210 -19.24 -2.47 28.56
CA TRP A 210 -18.86 -1.63 29.70
C TRP A 210 -18.01 -0.41 29.32
N HIS A 211 -17.49 -0.37 28.08
CA HIS A 211 -16.61 0.70 27.58
C HIS A 211 -17.25 1.48 26.43
N GLY A 212 -18.19 2.38 26.74
CA GLY A 212 -18.72 3.38 25.81
C GLY A 212 -19.47 2.82 24.58
N ASP A 213 -19.70 3.69 23.59
CA ASP A 213 -20.41 3.39 22.33
C ASP A 213 -19.46 2.78 21.28
N VAL A 214 -18.67 1.76 21.65
CA VAL A 214 -17.79 1.07 20.68
C VAL A 214 -18.65 0.22 19.73
N ASP A 215 -18.51 0.48 18.43
CA ASP A 215 -19.18 -0.31 17.40
C ASP A 215 -18.46 -1.65 17.17
N VAL A 216 -18.64 -2.59 18.10
CA VAL A 216 -18.05 -3.94 18.03
C VAL A 216 -18.44 -4.67 16.74
N ALA A 217 -19.65 -4.46 16.23
CA ALA A 217 -20.12 -5.07 14.99
C ALA A 217 -19.37 -4.48 13.78
N GLY A 218 -19.19 -3.15 13.76
CA GLY A 218 -18.37 -2.45 12.79
C GLY A 218 -16.91 -2.90 12.80
N VAL A 219 -16.28 -3.00 13.98
CA VAL A 219 -14.90 -3.50 14.10
C VAL A 219 -14.78 -4.91 13.55
N ARG A 220 -15.71 -5.80 13.90
CA ARG A 220 -15.71 -7.18 13.40
C ARG A 220 -15.83 -7.26 11.88
N ALA A 221 -16.68 -6.43 11.29
CA ALA A 221 -16.85 -6.39 9.83
C ALA A 221 -15.64 -5.77 9.12
N ALA A 222 -15.01 -4.76 9.74
CA ALA A 222 -13.88 -4.04 9.16
C ALA A 222 -12.52 -4.72 9.39
N ARG A 223 -12.40 -5.61 10.38
CA ARG A 223 -11.13 -6.23 10.81
C ARG A 223 -11.23 -7.75 10.90
N PRO A 224 -11.46 -8.45 9.78
CA PRO A 224 -11.52 -9.91 9.77
C PRO A 224 -10.22 -10.56 10.27
N GLU A 225 -9.06 -9.93 10.07
CA GLU A 225 -7.74 -10.43 10.47
C GLU A 225 -7.36 -10.22 11.96
N LEU A 226 -8.18 -9.52 12.77
CA LEU A 226 -7.79 -9.12 14.13
C LEU A 226 -7.44 -10.31 15.05
N VAL A 227 -8.12 -11.45 14.88
CA VAL A 227 -7.81 -12.69 15.63
C VAL A 227 -6.42 -13.22 15.27
N ALA A 228 -6.06 -13.19 13.97
CA ALA A 228 -4.76 -13.63 13.50
C ALA A 228 -3.64 -12.69 13.95
N GLU A 229 -3.87 -11.37 13.96
CA GLU A 229 -2.91 -10.38 14.48
C GLU A 229 -2.62 -10.60 15.97
N ALA A 230 -3.67 -10.75 16.79
CA ALA A 230 -3.52 -11.05 18.21
C ALA A 230 -2.79 -12.38 18.46
N ALA A 231 -3.06 -13.40 17.63
CA ALA A 231 -2.36 -14.68 17.68
C ALA A 231 -0.88 -14.58 17.29
N GLY A 232 -0.55 -13.79 16.27
CA GLY A 232 0.84 -13.51 15.85
C GLY A 232 1.65 -12.83 16.96
N LEU A 233 1.01 -11.95 17.74
CA LEU A 233 1.58 -11.32 18.94
C LEU A 233 1.55 -12.24 20.18
N ARG A 234 0.98 -13.44 20.06
CA ARG A 234 0.81 -14.44 21.15
C ARG A 234 -0.07 -13.93 22.30
N HIS A 235 -0.99 -13.02 22.01
CA HIS A 235 -1.99 -12.52 22.96
C HIS A 235 -3.14 -13.51 23.13
N TRP A 236 -2.85 -14.74 23.58
CA TRP A 236 -3.81 -15.85 23.57
C TRP A 236 -5.09 -15.59 24.37
N SER A 237 -5.00 -14.81 25.45
CA SER A 237 -6.20 -14.42 26.21
C SER A 237 -7.12 -13.53 25.37
N VAL A 238 -6.57 -12.57 24.62
CA VAL A 238 -7.32 -11.74 23.67
C VAL A 238 -7.91 -12.61 22.56
N VAL A 239 -7.15 -13.57 22.01
CA VAL A 239 -7.64 -14.50 20.98
C VAL A 239 -8.89 -15.23 21.46
N ARG A 240 -8.87 -15.73 22.71
CA ARG A 240 -10.04 -16.43 23.29
C ARG A 240 -11.24 -15.50 23.45
N GLU A 241 -11.06 -14.27 23.89
CA GLU A 241 -12.15 -13.29 24.00
C GLU A 241 -12.77 -12.99 22.63
N LEU A 242 -11.94 -12.68 21.62
CA LEU A 242 -12.39 -12.34 20.27
C LEU A 242 -13.14 -13.50 19.61
N VAL A 243 -12.57 -14.71 19.63
CA VAL A 243 -13.18 -15.90 19.03
C VAL A 243 -14.50 -16.24 19.73
N THR A 244 -14.54 -16.15 21.07
CA THR A 244 -15.78 -16.38 21.85
C THR A 244 -16.86 -15.35 21.52
N ALA A 245 -16.46 -14.11 21.26
CA ALA A 245 -17.38 -13.06 20.83
C ALA A 245 -17.83 -13.21 19.37
N GLY A 246 -17.27 -14.15 18.60
CA GLY A 246 -17.64 -14.46 17.22
C GLY A 246 -16.92 -13.60 16.18
N PHE A 247 -15.69 -13.16 16.46
CA PHE A 247 -14.79 -12.62 15.43
C PHE A 247 -14.32 -13.75 14.50
N GLU A 248 -13.97 -13.38 13.26
CA GLU A 248 -13.56 -14.33 12.23
C GLU A 248 -12.26 -15.06 12.61
N VAL A 249 -12.32 -16.38 12.78
CA VAL A 249 -11.20 -17.21 13.24
C VAL A 249 -10.21 -17.52 12.10
N ASN A 250 -10.68 -17.49 10.86
CA ASN A 250 -9.91 -17.80 9.65
C ASN A 250 -9.46 -16.56 8.90
N GLY A 251 -9.56 -15.38 9.52
CA GLY A 251 -9.19 -14.12 8.88
C GLY A 251 -7.69 -13.98 8.70
N GLY A 252 -7.30 -13.26 7.65
CA GLY A 252 -5.90 -12.99 7.31
C GLY A 252 -5.24 -14.05 6.42
N ARG A 253 -4.13 -13.68 5.79
CA ARG A 253 -3.33 -14.58 4.93
C ARG A 253 -2.55 -15.62 5.72
N ILE A 254 -2.11 -15.25 6.92
CA ILE A 254 -1.55 -16.16 7.92
C ILE A 254 -2.60 -16.23 9.02
N SER A 255 -3.24 -17.39 9.19
CA SER A 255 -4.33 -17.53 10.16
C SER A 255 -3.81 -17.66 11.59
N ALA A 256 -4.68 -17.42 12.58
CA ALA A 256 -4.38 -17.64 13.99
C ALA A 256 -3.88 -19.07 14.27
N LEU A 257 -4.37 -20.06 13.52
CA LEU A 257 -3.97 -21.47 13.65
C LEU A 257 -2.51 -21.69 13.22
N HIS A 258 -2.03 -20.98 12.19
CA HIS A 258 -0.61 -21.02 11.80
C HIS A 258 0.28 -20.50 12.94
N SER A 259 -0.05 -19.35 13.52
CA SER A 259 0.71 -18.76 14.63
C SER A 259 0.70 -19.64 15.88
N ALA A 260 -0.44 -20.22 16.24
CA ALA A 260 -0.54 -21.16 17.37
C ALA A 260 0.28 -22.44 17.13
N ALA A 261 0.26 -22.95 15.88
CA ALA A 261 1.03 -24.12 15.48
C ALA A 261 2.54 -23.87 15.55
N ALA A 262 3.02 -22.75 15.01
CA ALA A 262 4.42 -22.33 15.09
C ALA A 262 4.89 -22.03 16.52
N ALA A 263 3.97 -21.65 17.42
CA ALA A 263 4.28 -21.44 18.83
C ALA A 263 4.27 -22.74 19.66
N GLY A 264 3.82 -23.87 19.09
CA GLY A 264 3.61 -25.12 19.81
C GLY A 264 2.51 -25.04 20.86
N ALA A 265 1.60 -24.07 20.74
CA ALA A 265 0.57 -23.74 21.70
C ALA A 265 -0.62 -24.70 21.54
N LEU A 266 -0.47 -25.96 21.99
CA LEU A 266 -1.42 -27.04 21.71
C LEU A 266 -2.84 -26.76 22.24
N ASP A 267 -2.96 -26.10 23.40
CA ASP A 267 -4.29 -25.78 23.97
C ASP A 267 -4.98 -24.65 23.19
N GLU A 268 -4.21 -23.73 22.61
CA GLU A 268 -4.71 -22.69 21.71
C GLU A 268 -5.09 -23.29 20.36
N VAL A 269 -4.29 -24.22 19.83
CA VAL A 269 -4.60 -24.97 18.62
C VAL A 269 -5.92 -25.72 18.76
N ARG A 270 -6.11 -26.46 19.87
CA ARG A 270 -7.38 -27.15 20.17
C ARG A 270 -8.55 -26.18 20.23
N PHE A 271 -8.40 -25.09 20.98
CA PHE A 271 -9.43 -24.06 21.09
C PHE A 271 -9.82 -23.48 19.73
N LEU A 272 -8.84 -23.12 18.88
CA LEU A 272 -9.10 -22.58 17.55
C LEU A 272 -9.81 -23.61 16.65
N VAL A 273 -9.39 -24.88 16.69
CA VAL A 273 -10.04 -25.98 15.94
C VAL A 273 -11.48 -26.21 16.40
N GLU A 274 -11.73 -26.19 17.71
CA GLU A 274 -13.09 -26.29 18.28
C GLU A 274 -14.01 -25.15 17.81
N HIS A 275 -13.44 -23.99 17.45
CA HIS A 275 -14.17 -22.82 16.95
C HIS A 275 -14.12 -22.69 15.43
N GLY A 276 -13.75 -23.76 14.71
CA GLY A 276 -13.86 -23.81 13.25
C GLY A 276 -12.67 -23.24 12.48
N ALA A 277 -11.49 -23.20 13.10
CA ALA A 277 -10.26 -22.89 12.36
C ALA A 277 -10.00 -23.91 11.25
N ASP A 278 -9.59 -23.44 10.08
CA ASP A 278 -9.31 -24.27 8.90
C ASP A 278 -7.90 -24.88 8.99
N LEU A 279 -7.85 -26.21 9.14
CA LEU A 279 -6.62 -26.99 9.24
C LEU A 279 -5.90 -27.12 7.88
N ALA A 280 -6.60 -26.87 6.78
CA ALA A 280 -6.09 -26.98 5.42
C ALA A 280 -5.69 -25.63 4.80
N ALA A 281 -5.94 -24.52 5.50
CA ALA A 281 -5.48 -23.19 5.09
C ALA A 281 -3.96 -23.22 4.84
N THR A 282 -3.48 -22.51 3.82
CA THR A 282 -2.07 -22.46 3.48
C THR A 282 -1.56 -21.03 3.51
N ASP A 283 -0.36 -20.81 4.04
CA ASP A 283 0.30 -19.50 3.96
C ASP A 283 0.64 -19.11 2.51
N ALA A 284 0.76 -17.81 2.25
CA ALA A 284 0.97 -17.29 0.90
C ALA A 284 2.43 -17.37 0.41
N GLU A 285 3.41 -17.60 1.29
CA GLU A 285 4.83 -17.55 0.97
C GLU A 285 5.38 -18.93 0.58
N PHE A 286 5.04 -19.96 1.36
CA PHE A 286 5.53 -21.32 1.20
C PHE A 286 4.43 -22.34 0.90
N GLY A 287 3.16 -21.93 0.98
CA GLY A 287 2.03 -22.83 0.79
C GLY A 287 1.93 -23.91 1.88
N LEU A 288 2.46 -23.65 3.08
CA LEU A 288 2.44 -24.63 4.17
C LEU A 288 1.14 -24.49 4.97
N PRO A 289 0.52 -25.62 5.35
CA PRO A 289 -0.58 -25.60 6.31
C PRO A 289 -0.07 -25.42 7.75
N PRO A 290 -0.97 -25.18 8.74
CA PRO A 290 -0.59 -25.07 10.15
C PRO A 290 0.24 -26.26 10.66
N ALA A 291 -0.06 -27.49 10.22
CA ALA A 291 0.74 -28.66 10.58
C ALA A 291 2.19 -28.56 10.07
N GLY A 292 2.39 -28.00 8.86
CA GLY A 292 3.70 -27.76 8.28
C GLY A 292 4.49 -26.67 9.04
N TRP A 293 3.80 -25.65 9.54
CA TRP A 293 4.40 -24.66 10.46
C TRP A 293 4.84 -25.33 11.77
N ALA A 294 3.99 -26.15 12.38
CA ALA A 294 4.37 -26.92 13.58
C ALA A 294 5.60 -27.82 13.32
N ASP A 295 5.68 -28.51 12.16
CA ASP A 295 6.86 -29.30 11.81
C ASP A 295 8.12 -28.45 11.67
N HIS A 296 8.02 -27.32 10.95
CA HIS A 296 9.15 -26.42 10.71
C HIS A 296 9.79 -25.95 12.02
N PHE A 297 8.96 -25.66 13.03
CA PHE A 297 9.40 -25.23 14.35
C PHE A 297 9.61 -26.39 15.36
N GLY A 298 9.44 -27.64 14.94
CA GLY A 298 9.74 -28.83 15.75
C GLY A 298 8.67 -29.19 16.81
N HIS A 299 7.43 -28.73 16.62
CA HIS A 299 6.31 -28.98 17.54
C HIS A 299 5.54 -30.25 17.16
N THR A 300 6.18 -31.41 17.31
CA THR A 300 5.64 -32.72 16.87
C THR A 300 4.24 -33.02 17.41
N ALA A 301 4.00 -32.82 18.71
CA ALA A 301 2.68 -33.09 19.31
C ALA A 301 1.57 -32.22 18.68
N THR A 302 1.89 -30.97 18.34
CA THR A 302 0.97 -30.05 17.68
C THR A 302 0.73 -30.44 16.24
N ALA A 303 1.79 -30.80 15.50
CA ALA A 303 1.68 -31.28 14.12
C ALA A 303 0.84 -32.56 14.04
N ASP A 304 1.05 -33.51 14.96
CA ASP A 304 0.30 -34.75 15.03
C ASP A 304 -1.19 -34.51 15.31
N TYR A 305 -1.51 -33.63 16.26
CA TYR A 305 -2.89 -33.23 16.52
C TYR A 305 -3.53 -32.57 15.30
N LEU A 306 -2.84 -31.65 14.62
CA LEU A 306 -3.36 -30.95 13.44
C LEU A 306 -3.61 -31.88 12.25
N ARG A 307 -2.85 -32.96 12.10
CA ARG A 307 -3.12 -33.98 11.07
C ARG A 307 -4.26 -34.93 11.47
N HIS A 308 -4.48 -35.11 12.76
CA HIS A 308 -5.39 -36.09 13.33
C HIS A 308 -6.19 -35.48 14.50
N PRO A 309 -7.05 -34.47 14.24
CA PRO A 309 -7.87 -33.86 15.28
C PRO A 309 -8.86 -34.91 15.82
N SER A 310 -8.78 -35.17 17.12
CA SER A 310 -9.61 -36.15 17.84
C SER A 310 -10.93 -35.56 18.30
#